data_AF-A0AAV5LRJ2-F1
#
_entry.id   AF-A0AAV5LRJ2-F1
#
_cell.length_a   1.000
_cell.length_b   1.000
_cell.length_c   1.000
_cell.angle_alpha   90.00
_cell.angle_beta   90.00
_cell.angle_gamma   90.00
#
_symmetry.space_group_name_H-M   'P 1'
#
loop_
_entity.id
_entity.type
_entity.pdbx_description
1 polymer ?
#
loop_
_entity_poly.entity_id
_entity_poly.type
_entity_poly.pdbx_seq_one_letter_code
_entity_poly.pdbx_strand_id
1 'polypeptide(L)'
;MEMLPQPIFSSTFVCIITIFSILPFLPPSYSDRLDEFIECSRSASFECGRLGTFHYPFWNDDTPEYCRPLGFYLKDCEGVPTIEFGPDSSFLLQHVNPSDYNKLTIAPMNLQSLICSETAHHGTLLPSFFKFSETNKNFSLFYDCLPPPCEPPGIRIADCGPNGTFYTNDSKLEGYDDCECDSVEVEVNQTIFNKVHNGELTLVDALNQFCFDVEYSCSAVFCDQYEELGGKCVNNSTSDQYLREACLHHPGMDYLCKTICF
;
A
#
# COMPACT_ATOMS: atom_id res chain seq x y z
N MET A 1 67.35 28.56 11.24
CA MET A 1 66.29 27.77 10.58
C MET A 1 65.91 26.68 11.57
N GLU A 2 64.99 27.00 12.48
CA GLU A 2 64.45 26.04 13.44
C GLU A 2 63.51 25.11 12.69
N MET A 3 63.81 23.81 12.70
CA MET A 3 62.91 22.77 12.20
C MET A 3 61.90 22.48 13.30
N LEU A 4 60.65 22.89 13.09
CA LEU A 4 59.53 22.46 13.93
C LEU A 4 59.39 20.92 13.86
N PRO A 5 59.20 20.23 14.99
CA PRO A 5 59.03 18.78 14.99
C PRO A 5 57.72 18.42 14.28
N GLN A 6 57.80 17.54 13.29
CA GLN A 6 56.63 17.00 12.62
C GLN A 6 55.84 16.12 13.60
N PRO A 7 54.50 16.25 13.68
CA PRO A 7 53.70 15.39 14.54
C PRO A 7 53.70 13.97 14.01
N ILE A 8 54.34 13.04 14.72
CA ILE A 8 54.26 11.61 14.46
C ILE A 8 52.92 11.13 15.01
N PHE A 9 51.85 11.21 14.22
CA PHE A 9 50.62 10.53 14.56
C PHE A 9 50.90 9.02 14.51
N SER A 10 50.84 8.36 15.68
CA SER A 10 50.98 6.91 15.79
C SER A 10 50.03 6.23 14.80
N SER A 11 50.52 5.23 14.06
CA SER A 11 49.72 4.45 13.10
C SER A 11 48.40 3.96 13.71
N THR A 12 48.42 3.58 14.98
CA THR A 12 47.23 3.17 15.76
C THR A 12 46.21 4.30 15.93
N PHE A 13 46.66 5.54 16.15
CA PHE A 13 45.80 6.71 16.32
C PHE A 13 45.12 7.11 15.01
N VAL A 14 45.84 7.00 13.88
CA VAL A 14 45.27 7.19 12.55
C VAL A 14 44.20 6.13 12.26
N CYS A 15 44.46 4.84 12.56
CA CYS A 15 43.46 3.78 12.41
C CYS A 15 42.20 4.04 13.24
N ILE A 16 42.36 4.43 14.51
CA ILE A 16 41.23 4.74 15.40
C ILE A 16 40.40 5.88 14.82
N ILE A 17 41.04 7.00 14.42
CA ILE A 17 40.33 8.12 13.79
C ILE A 17 39.61 7.66 12.52
N THR A 18 40.24 6.86 11.67
CA THR A 18 39.58 6.36 10.45
C THR A 18 38.38 5.49 10.78
N ILE A 19 38.46 4.57 11.74
CA ILE A 19 37.33 3.71 12.15
C ILE A 19 36.19 4.55 12.70
N PHE A 20 36.46 5.47 13.64
CA PHE A 20 35.44 6.37 14.18
C PHE A 20 34.84 7.31 13.12
N SER A 21 35.63 7.68 12.11
CA SER A 21 35.15 8.50 10.99
C SER A 21 34.28 7.70 10.02
N ILE A 22 34.49 6.38 9.87
CA ILE A 22 33.75 5.51 8.94
C ILE A 22 32.48 4.94 9.59
N LEU A 23 32.48 4.69 10.90
CA LEU A 23 31.33 4.16 11.64
C LEU A 23 29.99 4.85 11.35
N PRO A 24 29.87 6.20 11.35
CA PRO A 24 28.59 6.87 11.10
C PRO A 24 28.12 6.77 9.64
N PHE A 25 28.98 6.33 8.72
CA PHE A 25 28.61 6.10 7.31
C PHE A 25 28.23 4.64 7.01
N LEU A 26 28.30 3.75 8.00
CA LEU A 26 27.81 2.39 7.83
C LEU A 26 26.28 2.41 7.96
N PRO A 27 25.55 1.67 7.11
CA PRO A 27 24.12 1.52 7.27
C PRO A 27 23.84 0.88 8.65
N PRO A 28 22.72 1.23 9.29
CA PRO A 28 22.33 0.62 10.56
C PRO A 28 22.25 -0.89 10.40
N SER A 29 22.55 -1.65 11.46
CA SER A 29 22.42 -3.10 11.37
C SER A 29 20.95 -3.51 11.35
N TYR A 30 20.67 -4.70 10.83
CA TYR A 30 19.31 -5.27 10.86
C TYR A 30 18.76 -5.37 12.29
N SER A 31 19.63 -5.61 13.28
CA SER A 31 19.23 -5.67 14.70
C SER A 31 18.86 -4.30 15.26
N ASP A 32 19.63 -3.27 14.96
CA ASP A 32 19.33 -1.91 15.44
C ASP A 32 17.99 -1.42 14.87
N ARG A 33 17.71 -1.73 13.61
CA ARG A 33 16.45 -1.36 12.94
C ARG A 33 15.26 -2.16 13.43
N LEU A 34 15.48 -3.42 13.80
CA LEU A 34 14.48 -4.22 14.49
C LEU A 34 14.10 -3.59 15.82
N ASP A 35 15.05 -3.08 16.60
CA ASP A 35 14.77 -2.37 17.85
C ASP A 35 13.96 -1.08 17.62
N GLU A 36 14.30 -0.30 16.60
CA GLU A 36 13.52 0.90 16.21
C GLU A 36 12.11 0.55 15.73
N PHE A 37 11.95 -0.48 14.89
CA PHE A 37 10.64 -0.98 14.47
C PHE A 37 9.80 -1.43 15.67
N ILE A 38 10.43 -2.11 16.62
CA ILE A 38 9.80 -2.51 17.87
C ILE A 38 9.39 -1.28 18.69
N GLU A 39 10.23 -0.25 18.77
CA GLU A 39 9.87 1.01 19.44
C GLU A 39 8.66 1.68 18.78
N CYS A 40 8.64 1.75 17.45
CA CYS A 40 7.51 2.28 16.68
C CYS A 40 6.24 1.45 16.87
N SER A 41 6.36 0.12 16.97
CA SER A 41 5.21 -0.75 17.25
C SER A 41 4.60 -0.51 18.64
N ARG A 42 5.38 0.04 19.58
CA ARG A 42 4.94 0.44 20.93
C ARG A 42 4.52 1.89 21.02
N SER A 43 4.60 2.65 19.94
CA SER A 43 4.15 4.04 19.91
C SER A 43 2.66 4.14 20.28
N ALA A 44 2.27 5.33 20.74
CA ALA A 44 0.89 5.56 21.18
C ALA A 44 -0.08 5.30 20.03
N SER A 45 -1.13 4.53 20.33
CA SER A 45 -2.26 4.37 19.42
C SER A 45 -3.04 5.67 19.29
N PHE A 46 -3.75 5.84 18.18
CA PHE A 46 -4.63 6.99 17.96
C PHE A 46 -5.98 6.55 17.42
N GLU A 47 -7.03 7.33 17.72
CA GLU A 47 -8.36 7.11 17.15
C GLU A 47 -8.46 7.80 15.80
N CYS A 48 -9.06 7.15 14.80
CA CYS A 48 -9.33 7.77 13.52
C CYS A 48 -10.70 7.38 12.94
N GLY A 49 -11.59 8.37 12.85
CA GLY A 49 -12.93 8.20 12.30
C GLY A 49 -13.74 7.12 13.01
N ARG A 50 -14.65 6.51 12.25
CA ARG A 50 -15.51 5.41 12.73
C ARG A 50 -14.80 4.05 12.83
N LEU A 51 -13.54 3.98 12.43
CA LEU A 51 -12.77 2.73 12.37
C LEU A 51 -12.09 2.41 13.71
N GLY A 52 -12.04 3.38 14.62
CA GLY A 52 -11.57 3.20 15.99
C GLY A 52 -10.06 3.41 16.13
N THR A 53 -9.46 2.59 17.00
CA THR A 53 -8.05 2.68 17.38
C THR A 53 -7.13 2.11 16.32
N PHE A 54 -6.13 2.89 15.91
CA PHE A 54 -5.04 2.51 15.03
C PHE A 54 -3.72 2.41 15.76
N HIS A 55 -2.90 1.47 15.30
CA HIS A 55 -1.53 1.23 15.75
C HIS A 55 -0.59 1.33 14.56
N TYR A 56 0.72 1.39 14.85
CA TYR A 56 1.75 1.18 13.83
C TYR A 56 1.44 -0.08 12.99
N PRO A 57 1.60 -0.07 11.65
CA PRO A 57 2.29 0.94 10.84
C PRO A 57 1.48 2.19 10.50
N PHE A 58 0.20 2.26 10.88
CA PHE A 58 -0.61 3.47 10.67
C PHE A 58 -0.08 4.63 11.50
N TRP A 59 -0.09 5.81 10.90
CA TRP A 59 0.44 7.01 11.55
C TRP A 59 -0.32 8.27 11.12
N ASN A 60 -0.15 9.32 11.92
CA ASN A 60 -0.69 10.65 11.69
C ASN A 60 0.39 11.73 11.96
N ASP A 61 0.01 13.00 11.88
CA ASP A 61 0.93 14.14 12.08
C ASP A 61 1.61 14.20 13.46
N ASP A 62 1.07 13.52 14.48
CA ASP A 62 1.63 13.46 15.84
C ASP A 62 2.67 12.33 16.00
N THR A 63 2.74 11.40 15.04
CA THR A 63 3.65 10.23 15.10
C THR A 63 5.10 10.68 14.86
N PRO A 64 6.14 10.20 15.56
CA PRO A 64 7.52 10.59 15.26
C PRO A 64 7.95 10.22 13.83
N GLU A 65 8.74 11.07 13.16
CA GLU A 65 9.11 10.90 11.74
C GLU A 65 9.74 9.54 11.42
N TYR A 66 10.59 9.02 12.30
CA TYR A 66 11.22 7.70 12.13
C TYR A 66 10.23 6.52 12.23
N CYS A 67 9.00 6.76 12.69
CA CYS A 67 7.90 5.80 12.77
C CYS A 67 6.80 6.05 11.72
N ARG A 68 7.12 6.75 10.62
CA ARG A 68 6.19 7.08 9.54
C ARG A 68 6.50 6.30 8.26
N PRO A 69 6.21 4.98 8.18
CA PRO A 69 6.38 4.24 6.92
C PRO A 69 5.50 4.84 5.82
N LEU A 70 6.02 4.98 4.60
CA LEU A 70 5.20 5.37 3.45
C LEU A 70 3.98 4.43 3.33
N GLY A 71 2.85 4.95 2.88
CA GLY A 71 1.69 4.12 2.59
C GLY A 71 0.71 3.88 3.74
N PHE A 72 0.98 4.44 4.91
CA PHE A 72 0.18 4.23 6.12
C PHE A 72 -0.27 5.53 6.80
N TYR A 73 -0.10 6.67 6.11
CA TYR A 73 -0.58 7.94 6.64
C TYR A 73 -2.11 7.98 6.61
N LEU A 74 -2.71 8.25 7.77
CA LEU A 74 -4.14 8.46 7.91
C LEU A 74 -4.45 9.93 8.20
N LYS A 75 -5.40 10.47 7.44
CA LYS A 75 -5.96 11.82 7.64
C LYS A 75 -7.48 11.80 7.53
N ASP A 76 -8.10 12.98 7.68
CA ASP A 76 -9.55 13.16 7.60
C ASP A 76 -10.35 12.32 8.62
N CYS A 77 -9.78 12.14 9.81
CA CYS A 77 -10.32 11.32 10.90
C CYS A 77 -11.64 11.84 11.52
N GLU A 78 -12.17 12.98 11.07
CA GLU A 78 -13.51 13.46 11.46
C GLU A 78 -14.64 12.65 10.77
N GLY A 79 -14.34 11.98 9.66
CA GLY A 79 -15.30 11.24 8.85
C GLY A 79 -14.83 9.82 8.50
N VAL A 80 -14.90 9.48 7.21
CA VAL A 80 -14.25 8.28 6.67
C VAL A 80 -12.77 8.63 6.46
N PRO A 81 -11.83 7.96 7.14
CA PRO A 81 -10.41 8.28 7.00
C PRO A 81 -9.91 8.13 5.57
N THR A 82 -8.95 8.98 5.20
CA THR A 82 -8.18 8.84 3.96
C THR A 82 -6.85 8.19 4.29
N ILE A 83 -6.45 7.17 3.53
CA ILE A 83 -5.11 6.57 3.55
C ILE A 83 -4.31 7.05 2.34
N GLU A 84 -3.07 7.48 2.56
CA GLU A 84 -2.16 7.91 1.50
C GLU A 84 -1.09 6.85 1.22
N PHE A 85 -1.09 6.34 -0.02
CA PHE A 85 -0.08 5.43 -0.56
C PHE A 85 1.13 6.14 -1.17
N GLY A 86 0.96 7.39 -1.56
CA GLY A 86 2.00 8.25 -2.13
C GLY A 86 1.44 9.62 -2.50
N PRO A 87 2.25 10.53 -3.08
CA PRO A 87 1.87 11.92 -3.34
C PRO A 87 0.59 12.09 -4.16
N ASP A 88 0.36 11.17 -5.12
CA ASP A 88 -0.81 11.19 -6.02
C ASP A 88 -1.69 9.94 -5.85
N SER A 89 -1.53 9.20 -4.74
CA SER A 89 -2.23 7.94 -4.49
C SER A 89 -2.89 7.98 -3.12
N SER A 90 -4.19 8.28 -3.09
CA SER A 90 -4.98 8.41 -1.86
C SER A 90 -6.33 7.71 -2.02
N PHE A 91 -6.77 7.04 -0.96
CA PHE A 91 -7.98 6.22 -0.93
C PHE A 91 -8.76 6.46 0.35
N LEU A 92 -10.08 6.26 0.28
CA LEU A 92 -10.90 6.17 1.48
C LEU A 92 -10.68 4.81 2.14
N LEU A 93 -10.32 4.79 3.41
CA LEU A 93 -10.22 3.57 4.19
C LEU A 93 -11.62 3.18 4.68
N GLN A 94 -12.18 2.11 4.13
CA GLN A 94 -13.54 1.67 4.44
C GLN A 94 -13.59 0.68 5.59
N HIS A 95 -12.57 -0.18 5.69
CA HIS A 95 -12.50 -1.22 6.71
C HIS A 95 -11.06 -1.66 6.98
N VAL A 96 -10.80 -2.06 8.22
CA VAL A 96 -9.61 -2.81 8.64
C VAL A 96 -10.12 -4.08 9.28
N ASN A 97 -9.64 -5.24 8.83
CA ASN A 97 -10.10 -6.50 9.37
C ASN A 97 -9.59 -6.66 10.82
N PRO A 98 -10.48 -6.75 11.83
CA PRO A 98 -10.08 -6.79 13.23
C PRO A 98 -9.41 -8.11 13.62
N SER A 99 -9.61 -9.17 12.84
CA SER A 99 -8.96 -10.48 13.05
C SER A 99 -7.65 -10.62 12.28
N ASP A 100 -7.41 -9.74 11.31
CA ASP A 100 -6.30 -9.83 10.36
C ASP A 100 -5.91 -8.41 9.92
N TYR A 101 -5.19 -7.70 10.79
CA TYR A 101 -5.00 -6.25 10.72
C TYR A 101 -4.25 -5.78 9.46
N ASN A 102 -3.61 -6.72 8.75
CA ASN A 102 -2.95 -6.45 7.49
C ASN A 102 -3.87 -6.43 6.27
N LYS A 103 -5.17 -6.75 6.45
CA LYS A 103 -6.19 -6.72 5.41
C LYS A 103 -7.07 -5.49 5.53
N LEU A 104 -7.05 -4.68 4.49
CA LEU A 104 -7.77 -3.41 4.41
C LEU A 104 -8.77 -3.46 3.26
N THR A 105 -9.90 -2.79 3.44
CA THR A 105 -10.79 -2.47 2.33
C THR A 105 -10.69 -0.98 2.05
N ILE A 106 -10.28 -0.64 0.82
CA ILE A 106 -10.09 0.74 0.37
C ILE A 106 -11.06 1.08 -0.76
N ALA A 107 -11.41 2.35 -0.90
CA ALA A 107 -12.28 2.84 -1.98
C ALA A 107 -11.63 4.07 -2.66
N PRO A 108 -11.83 4.25 -3.98
CA PRO A 108 -11.27 5.39 -4.68
C PRO A 108 -11.90 6.68 -4.18
N MET A 109 -11.11 7.74 -4.00
CA MET A 109 -11.64 9.04 -3.59
C MET A 109 -12.55 9.66 -4.65
N ASN A 110 -12.28 9.39 -5.93
CA ASN A 110 -13.09 9.83 -7.05
C ASN A 110 -13.29 8.69 -8.05
N LEU A 111 -14.44 8.04 -7.93
CA LEU A 111 -14.81 6.94 -8.81
C LEU A 111 -14.99 7.37 -10.27
N GLN A 112 -15.49 8.58 -10.52
CA GLN A 112 -15.63 9.09 -11.89
C GLN A 112 -14.26 9.23 -12.56
N SER A 113 -13.25 9.66 -11.80
CA SER A 113 -11.87 9.69 -12.30
C SER A 113 -11.31 8.30 -12.57
N LEU A 114 -11.69 7.29 -11.78
CA LEU A 114 -11.29 5.90 -12.01
C LEU A 114 -11.95 5.34 -13.27
N ILE A 115 -13.25 5.60 -13.48
CA ILE A 115 -14.02 5.09 -14.62
C ILE A 115 -13.64 5.78 -15.94
N CYS A 116 -13.35 7.09 -15.90
CA CYS A 116 -13.13 7.90 -17.10
C CYS A 116 -11.67 8.13 -17.48
N SER A 117 -10.70 7.53 -16.78
CA SER A 117 -9.29 7.76 -17.07
C SER A 117 -8.59 6.49 -17.54
N GLU A 118 -8.30 6.43 -18.83
CA GLU A 118 -7.44 5.41 -19.45
C GLU A 118 -6.07 5.26 -18.78
N THR A 119 -5.58 6.34 -18.15
CA THR A 119 -4.30 6.34 -17.43
C THR A 119 -4.43 5.93 -15.97
N ALA A 120 -5.60 6.12 -15.33
CA ALA A 120 -5.87 5.59 -13.99
C ALA A 120 -5.97 4.05 -14.00
N HIS A 121 -6.12 3.46 -15.19
CA HIS A 121 -6.20 2.04 -15.42
C HIS A 121 -4.85 1.32 -15.48
N HIS A 122 -3.72 2.04 -15.55
CA HIS A 122 -2.38 1.44 -15.42
C HIS A 122 -2.04 0.98 -13.98
N GLY A 123 -3.06 0.63 -13.21
CA GLY A 123 -3.00 0.15 -11.84
C GLY A 123 -3.01 1.31 -10.85
N THR A 124 -3.93 1.24 -9.89
CA THR A 124 -3.71 1.91 -8.61
C THR A 124 -2.29 1.60 -8.15
N LEU A 125 -1.43 2.62 -8.10
CA LEU A 125 -0.07 2.46 -7.62
C LEU A 125 -0.14 2.29 -6.10
N LEU A 126 -0.23 1.04 -5.69
CA LEU A 126 0.02 0.61 -4.33
C LEU A 126 1.54 0.51 -4.12
N PRO A 127 2.04 0.77 -2.91
CA PRO A 127 3.42 0.50 -2.57
C PRO A 127 3.73 -1.00 -2.74
N SER A 128 5.00 -1.35 -2.98
CA SER A 128 5.45 -2.71 -3.28
C SER A 128 5.06 -3.76 -2.23
N PHE A 129 4.88 -3.33 -0.97
CA PHE A 129 4.47 -4.17 0.15
C PHE A 129 2.97 -4.38 0.26
N PHE A 130 2.17 -3.68 -0.54
CA PHE A 130 0.73 -3.89 -0.69
C PHE A 130 0.44 -4.72 -1.94
N LYS A 131 -0.57 -5.57 -1.85
CA LYS A 131 -1.13 -6.32 -2.98
C LYS A 131 -2.64 -6.31 -2.91
N PHE A 132 -3.31 -6.43 -4.06
CA PHE A 132 -4.73 -6.74 -4.08
C PHE A 132 -4.96 -8.16 -3.53
N SER A 133 -6.06 -8.35 -2.82
CA SER A 133 -6.45 -9.66 -2.32
C SER A 133 -6.84 -10.57 -3.47
N GLU A 134 -6.39 -11.83 -3.45
CA GLU A 134 -6.74 -12.84 -4.47
C GLU A 134 -8.24 -13.17 -4.52
N THR A 135 -9.00 -12.74 -3.51
CA THR A 135 -10.45 -12.90 -3.46
C THR A 135 -11.19 -11.91 -4.35
N ASN A 136 -10.57 -10.76 -4.66
CA ASN A 136 -11.13 -9.76 -5.56
C ASN A 136 -11.46 -10.37 -6.94
N LYS A 137 -12.34 -9.68 -7.65
CA LYS A 137 -12.83 -10.03 -8.99
C LYS A 137 -12.71 -8.82 -9.88
N ASN A 138 -12.64 -9.06 -11.19
CA ASN A 138 -12.43 -7.98 -12.15
C ASN A 138 -13.72 -7.63 -12.86
N PHE A 139 -14.03 -6.34 -12.90
CA PHE A 139 -14.98 -5.78 -13.84
C PHE A 139 -14.24 -5.37 -15.10
N SER A 140 -14.77 -5.75 -16.25
CA SER A 140 -14.24 -5.33 -17.55
C SER A 140 -14.95 -4.06 -17.99
N LEU A 141 -14.18 -2.98 -18.10
CA LEU A 141 -14.60 -1.70 -18.62
C LEU A 141 -14.11 -1.56 -20.06
N PHE A 142 -15.00 -1.12 -20.94
CA PHE A 142 -14.74 -0.93 -22.36
C PHE A 142 -14.88 0.55 -22.72
N TYR A 143 -13.93 1.06 -23.49
CA TYR A 143 -13.83 2.45 -23.90
C TYR A 143 -13.43 2.56 -25.37
N ASP A 144 -13.59 3.77 -25.93
CA ASP A 144 -13.17 4.14 -27.29
C ASP A 144 -13.59 3.15 -28.39
N CYS A 145 -14.78 2.56 -28.23
CA CYS A 145 -15.35 1.63 -29.18
C CYS A 145 -15.61 2.26 -30.56
N LEU A 146 -14.99 1.70 -31.61
CA LEU A 146 -15.06 2.17 -33.00
C LEU A 146 -15.54 1.07 -33.97
N PRO A 147 -16.17 1.45 -35.12
CA PRO A 147 -16.58 2.79 -35.51
C PRO A 147 -17.97 3.17 -34.94
N PRO A 148 -18.25 4.47 -34.66
CA PRO A 148 -19.57 4.89 -34.17
C PRO A 148 -20.66 4.70 -35.25
N PRO A 149 -21.89 4.28 -34.89
CA PRO A 149 -22.35 3.93 -33.55
C PRO A 149 -22.01 2.47 -33.21
N CYS A 150 -21.00 2.29 -32.35
CA CYS A 150 -20.69 1.00 -31.74
C CYS A 150 -21.09 1.08 -30.26
N GLU A 151 -22.09 0.27 -29.87
CA GLU A 151 -22.48 0.09 -28.48
C GLU A 151 -22.24 -1.38 -28.11
N PRO A 152 -21.17 -1.68 -27.37
CA PRO A 152 -20.89 -3.07 -26.97
C PRO A 152 -22.03 -3.60 -26.08
N PRO A 153 -22.30 -4.93 -26.09
CA PRO A 153 -23.20 -5.55 -25.12
C PRO A 153 -22.73 -5.24 -23.70
N GLY A 154 -23.50 -4.43 -22.98
CA GLY A 154 -23.13 -3.94 -21.67
C GLY A 154 -24.00 -2.79 -21.20
N ILE A 155 -23.67 -2.26 -20.04
CA ILE A 155 -24.33 -1.10 -19.44
C ILE A 155 -23.40 0.09 -19.61
N ARG A 156 -23.88 1.15 -20.27
CA ARG A 156 -23.16 2.43 -20.30
C ARG A 156 -23.16 3.02 -18.88
N ILE A 157 -22.00 3.09 -18.25
CA ILE A 157 -21.85 3.53 -16.85
C ILE A 157 -21.45 4.99 -16.72
N ALA A 158 -20.82 5.54 -17.75
CA ALA A 158 -20.37 6.91 -17.73
C ALA A 158 -20.22 7.48 -19.14
N ASP A 159 -20.38 8.79 -19.24
CA ASP A 159 -20.25 9.56 -20.47
C ASP A 159 -18.81 10.09 -20.59
N CYS A 160 -17.85 9.17 -20.53
CA CYS A 160 -16.44 9.48 -20.69
C CYS A 160 -16.15 9.64 -22.19
N GLY A 161 -15.82 10.85 -22.62
CA GLY A 161 -15.54 11.12 -24.03
C GLY A 161 -16.74 10.92 -24.98
N PRO A 162 -16.50 10.89 -26.30
CA PRO A 162 -17.56 10.82 -27.32
C PRO A 162 -18.26 9.44 -27.39
N ASN A 163 -17.56 8.36 -27.03
CA ASN A 163 -18.07 6.99 -27.14
C ASN A 163 -18.61 6.45 -25.81
N GLY A 164 -18.26 7.06 -24.67
CA GLY A 164 -18.70 6.62 -23.34
C GLY A 164 -17.97 5.37 -22.84
N THR A 165 -18.20 5.02 -21.58
CA THR A 165 -17.63 3.83 -20.93
C THR A 165 -18.73 2.81 -20.67
N PHE A 166 -18.45 1.56 -21.04
CA PHE A 166 -19.38 0.44 -20.89
C PHE A 166 -18.81 -0.60 -19.94
N TYR A 167 -19.69 -1.21 -19.17
CA TYR A 167 -19.39 -2.34 -18.32
C TYR A 167 -20.08 -3.59 -18.85
N THR A 168 -19.37 -4.72 -18.82
CA THR A 168 -19.96 -6.04 -18.98
C THR A 168 -19.37 -7.04 -18.00
N ASN A 169 -20.13 -8.10 -17.73
CA ASN A 169 -19.68 -9.25 -16.94
C ASN A 169 -18.70 -10.14 -17.72
N ASP A 170 -18.65 -10.00 -19.05
CA ASP A 170 -17.80 -10.81 -19.89
C ASP A 170 -16.43 -10.15 -20.07
N SER A 171 -15.36 -10.93 -19.92
CA SER A 171 -13.99 -10.45 -20.14
C SER A 171 -13.69 -10.16 -21.61
N LYS A 172 -14.59 -10.57 -22.51
CA LYS A 172 -14.47 -10.37 -23.96
C LYS A 172 -15.83 -10.11 -24.58
N LEU A 173 -15.84 -9.26 -25.59
CA LEU A 173 -16.97 -9.05 -26.49
C LEU A 173 -17.03 -10.19 -27.52
N GLU A 174 -17.24 -11.43 -27.06
CA GLU A 174 -17.35 -12.58 -27.98
C GLU A 174 -18.61 -12.45 -28.86
N GLY A 175 -18.42 -12.39 -30.18
CA GLY A 175 -19.51 -12.29 -31.16
C GLY A 175 -19.79 -10.88 -31.70
N TYR A 176 -18.94 -9.89 -31.41
CA TYR A 176 -19.05 -8.52 -31.91
C TYR A 176 -17.83 -8.11 -32.74
N ASP A 177 -17.59 -8.81 -33.86
CA ASP A 177 -16.41 -8.62 -34.73
C ASP A 177 -16.34 -7.24 -35.42
N ASP A 178 -17.42 -6.46 -35.39
CA ASP A 178 -17.53 -5.13 -36.02
C ASP A 178 -17.18 -3.97 -35.07
N CYS A 179 -16.85 -4.25 -33.80
CA CYS A 179 -16.50 -3.25 -32.79
C CYS A 179 -15.09 -3.48 -32.24
N GLU A 180 -14.22 -2.50 -32.46
CA GLU A 180 -12.91 -2.46 -31.82
C GLU A 180 -13.00 -1.53 -30.61
N CYS A 181 -12.92 -2.10 -29.41
CA CYS A 181 -12.93 -1.37 -28.15
C CYS A 181 -11.62 -1.64 -27.41
N ASP A 182 -11.11 -0.63 -26.74
CA ASP A 182 -10.11 -0.83 -25.72
C ASP A 182 -10.77 -1.31 -24.43
N SER A 183 -10.05 -2.10 -23.63
CA SER A 183 -10.59 -2.65 -22.39
C SER A 183 -9.60 -2.66 -21.25
N VAL A 184 -10.14 -2.46 -20.04
CA VAL A 184 -9.41 -2.52 -18.79
C VAL A 184 -10.16 -3.38 -17.80
N GLU A 185 -9.41 -4.16 -17.03
CA GLU A 185 -9.89 -4.84 -15.85
C GLU A 185 -9.68 -3.97 -14.60
N VAL A 186 -10.76 -3.76 -13.86
CA VAL A 186 -10.73 -3.06 -12.58
C VAL A 186 -11.07 -4.05 -11.48
N GLU A 187 -10.19 -4.15 -10.49
CA GLU A 187 -10.37 -4.97 -9.29
C GLU A 187 -11.64 -4.55 -8.53
N VAL A 188 -12.33 -5.49 -7.90
CA VAL A 188 -13.54 -5.26 -7.10
C VAL A 188 -13.59 -6.29 -5.99
N ASN A 189 -14.00 -5.87 -4.79
CA ASN A 189 -14.31 -6.81 -3.72
C ASN A 189 -15.35 -7.86 -4.18
N GLN A 190 -15.10 -9.12 -3.82
CA GLN A 190 -15.92 -10.27 -4.24
C GLN A 190 -17.40 -10.13 -3.88
N THR A 191 -17.70 -9.51 -2.73
CA THR A 191 -19.08 -9.32 -2.26
C THR A 191 -19.84 -8.37 -3.16
N ILE A 192 -19.23 -7.26 -3.56
CA ILE A 192 -19.84 -6.30 -4.49
C ILE A 192 -19.99 -6.93 -5.87
N PHE A 193 -18.95 -7.62 -6.36
CA PHE A 193 -18.99 -8.34 -7.62
C PHE A 193 -20.18 -9.31 -7.68
N ASN A 194 -20.33 -10.18 -6.68
CA ASN A 194 -21.41 -11.16 -6.65
C ASN A 194 -22.80 -10.52 -6.59
N LYS A 195 -22.96 -9.42 -5.82
CA LYS A 195 -24.24 -8.72 -5.74
C LYS A 195 -24.66 -8.10 -7.07
N VAL A 196 -23.71 -7.53 -7.83
CA VAL A 196 -23.97 -7.02 -9.18
C VAL A 196 -24.30 -8.18 -10.13
N HIS A 197 -23.51 -9.25 -10.09
CA HIS A 197 -23.69 -10.41 -10.94
C HIS A 197 -25.06 -11.10 -10.74
N ASN A 198 -25.53 -11.18 -9.50
CA ASN A 198 -26.82 -11.76 -9.15
C ASN A 198 -28.01 -10.79 -9.36
N GLY A 199 -27.75 -9.53 -9.77
CA GLY A 199 -28.78 -8.51 -9.90
C GLY A 199 -29.35 -8.00 -8.56
N GLU A 200 -28.67 -8.25 -7.44
CA GLU A 200 -29.04 -7.80 -6.10
C GLU A 200 -28.65 -6.32 -5.87
N LEU A 201 -27.67 -5.82 -6.61
CA LEU A 201 -27.19 -4.45 -6.54
C LEU A 201 -27.10 -3.87 -7.95
N THR A 202 -27.62 -2.66 -8.14
CA THR A 202 -27.44 -1.98 -9.43
C THR A 202 -25.97 -1.61 -9.59
N LEU A 203 -25.52 -1.51 -10.84
CA LEU A 203 -24.15 -1.12 -11.12
C LEU A 203 -23.86 0.29 -10.58
N VAL A 204 -24.81 1.22 -10.65
CA VAL A 204 -24.68 2.57 -10.08
C VAL A 204 -24.51 2.51 -8.56
N ASP A 205 -25.27 1.68 -7.86
CA ASP A 205 -25.14 1.51 -6.41
C ASP A 205 -23.84 0.77 -6.02
N ALA A 206 -23.40 -0.17 -6.85
CA ALA A 206 -22.15 -0.88 -6.69
C ALA A 206 -20.95 0.03 -6.91
N LEU A 207 -21.05 0.95 -7.87
CA LEU A 207 -20.10 2.01 -8.11
C LEU A 207 -20.01 2.94 -6.88
N ASN A 208 -21.13 3.33 -6.27
CA ASN A 208 -21.09 4.11 -5.02
C ASN A 208 -20.50 3.34 -3.82
N GLN A 209 -20.52 2.00 -3.86
CA GLN A 209 -19.95 1.11 -2.85
C GLN A 209 -18.61 0.51 -3.30
N PHE A 210 -18.02 1.04 -4.36
CA PHE A 210 -16.90 0.41 -5.03
C PHE A 210 -15.67 0.42 -4.13
N CYS A 211 -15.17 -0.77 -3.85
CA CYS A 211 -14.04 -0.97 -2.97
C CYS A 211 -13.22 -2.19 -3.40
N PHE A 212 -11.99 -2.20 -2.93
CA PHE A 212 -11.00 -3.24 -3.18
C PHE A 212 -10.48 -3.73 -1.84
N ASP A 213 -10.27 -5.03 -1.72
CA ASP A 213 -9.49 -5.55 -0.61
C ASP A 213 -8.01 -5.56 -0.99
N VAL A 214 -7.19 -5.04 -0.08
CA VAL A 214 -5.74 -5.01 -0.19
C VAL A 214 -5.12 -5.62 1.06
N GLU A 215 -3.95 -6.20 0.89
CA GLU A 215 -3.20 -6.85 1.96
C GLU A 215 -1.77 -6.32 1.94
N TYR A 216 -1.24 -5.96 3.11
CA TYR A 216 0.19 -5.63 3.22
C TYR A 216 0.99 -6.73 3.89
N SER A 217 2.28 -6.80 3.55
CA SER A 217 3.25 -7.63 4.25
C SER A 217 4.04 -6.81 5.26
N CYS A 218 3.92 -7.16 6.55
CA CYS A 218 4.65 -6.48 7.62
C CYS A 218 6.17 -6.55 7.43
N SER A 219 6.69 -7.70 6.96
CA SER A 219 8.11 -7.86 6.68
C SER A 219 8.58 -7.05 5.49
N ALA A 220 7.72 -6.86 4.49
CA ALA A 220 8.02 -6.00 3.37
C ALA A 220 8.03 -4.52 3.79
N VAL A 221 7.13 -4.08 4.67
CA VAL A 221 7.15 -2.73 5.26
C VAL A 221 8.45 -2.49 6.02
N PHE A 222 8.85 -3.43 6.89
CA PHE A 222 10.13 -3.34 7.60
C PHE A 222 11.32 -3.30 6.63
N CYS A 223 11.30 -4.15 5.60
CA CYS A 223 12.38 -4.23 4.62
C CYS A 223 12.53 -2.96 3.81
N ASP A 224 11.43 -2.37 3.37
CA ASP A 224 11.42 -1.12 2.59
C ASP A 224 12.11 -0.01 3.39
N GLN A 225 11.71 0.19 4.65
CA GLN A 225 12.35 1.15 5.56
C GLN A 225 13.82 0.84 5.86
N TYR A 226 14.24 -0.43 5.81
CA TYR A 226 15.62 -0.82 6.02
C TYR A 226 16.49 -0.50 4.79
N GLU A 227 15.96 -0.75 3.60
CA GLU A 227 16.64 -0.50 2.34
C GLU A 227 16.77 1.00 2.02
N GLU A 228 15.80 1.83 2.41
CA GLU A 228 15.88 3.30 2.30
C GLU A 228 17.12 3.90 3.00
N LEU A 229 17.64 3.25 4.04
CA LEU A 229 18.83 3.67 4.78
C LEU A 229 20.13 3.00 4.29
N GLY A 230 20.09 2.34 3.13
CA GLY A 230 21.25 1.64 2.56
C GLY A 230 21.49 0.24 3.15
N GLY A 231 20.54 -0.27 3.94
CA GLY A 231 20.48 -1.67 4.32
C GLY A 231 20.21 -2.59 3.12
N LYS A 232 20.25 -3.91 3.36
CA LYS A 232 19.86 -4.90 2.35
C LYS A 232 19.00 -5.96 2.99
N CYS A 233 17.77 -6.11 2.54
CA CYS A 233 16.97 -7.21 3.00
C CYS A 233 17.41 -8.54 2.39
N VAL A 234 17.29 -9.59 3.19
CA VAL A 234 17.30 -10.97 2.68
C VAL A 234 15.91 -11.25 2.12
N ASN A 235 15.74 -12.28 1.28
CA ASN A 235 14.45 -12.59 0.67
C ASN A 235 13.28 -12.62 1.69
N ASN A 236 12.07 -12.30 1.23
CA ASN A 236 10.91 -12.07 2.11
C ASN A 236 10.65 -13.22 3.10
N SER A 237 10.83 -14.47 2.69
CA SER A 237 10.67 -15.65 3.56
C SER A 237 11.62 -15.65 4.77
N THR A 238 12.85 -15.19 4.57
CA THR A 238 13.85 -15.14 5.63
C THR A 238 13.61 -13.91 6.52
N SER A 239 13.25 -12.76 5.95
CA SER A 239 12.85 -11.57 6.72
C SER A 239 11.62 -11.84 7.59
N ASP A 240 10.62 -12.56 7.08
CA ASP A 240 9.46 -13.03 7.85
C ASP A 240 9.89 -13.90 9.03
N GLN A 241 10.80 -14.86 8.81
CA GLN A 241 11.28 -15.74 9.85
C GLN A 241 12.06 -14.97 10.93
N TYR A 242 12.94 -14.06 10.54
CA TYR A 242 13.71 -13.23 11.49
C TYR A 242 12.79 -12.33 12.32
N LEU A 243 11.80 -11.68 11.71
CA LEU A 243 10.82 -10.88 12.43
C LEU A 243 9.99 -11.74 13.39
N ARG A 244 9.54 -12.92 12.97
CA ARG A 244 8.84 -13.88 13.85
C ARG A 244 9.68 -14.30 15.04
N GLU A 245 10.93 -14.68 14.82
CA GLU A 245 11.85 -15.12 15.88
C GLU A 245 12.16 -13.98 16.86
N ALA A 246 12.38 -12.77 16.37
CA ALA A 246 12.53 -11.58 17.19
C ALA A 246 11.29 -11.35 18.07
N CYS A 247 10.10 -11.32 17.46
CA CYS A 247 8.84 -11.12 18.17
C CYS A 247 8.61 -12.12 19.32
N LEU A 248 9.02 -13.39 19.13
CA LEU A 248 8.91 -14.45 20.16
C LEU A 248 9.91 -14.29 21.32
N HIS A 249 11.01 -13.55 21.15
CA HIS A 249 12.09 -13.46 22.14
C HIS A 249 12.08 -12.14 22.92
N HIS A 250 11.28 -11.15 22.50
CA HIS A 250 11.11 -9.90 23.24
C HIS A 250 9.92 -9.97 24.21
N PRO A 251 10.14 -9.93 25.55
CA PRO A 251 9.06 -9.98 26.53
C PRO A 251 8.11 -8.79 26.36
N GLY A 252 6.81 -9.07 26.14
CA GLY A 252 5.77 -8.07 25.87
C GLY A 252 5.32 -7.96 24.41
N MET A 253 5.96 -8.68 23.48
CA MET A 253 5.72 -8.57 22.03
C MET A 253 4.84 -9.66 21.42
N ASP A 254 4.56 -10.76 22.14
CA ASP A 254 3.74 -11.88 21.62
C ASP A 254 2.34 -11.44 21.14
N TYR A 255 1.77 -10.41 21.75
CA TYR A 255 0.46 -9.88 21.34
C TYR A 255 0.61 -8.78 20.29
N LEU A 256 1.48 -7.78 20.50
CA LEU A 256 1.65 -6.65 19.58
C LEU A 256 2.19 -7.06 18.21
N CYS A 257 3.23 -7.90 18.13
CA CYS A 257 3.70 -8.41 16.84
C CYS A 257 2.66 -9.28 16.12
N LYS A 258 1.83 -9.98 16.88
CA LYS A 258 0.76 -10.82 16.33
C LYS A 258 -0.37 -9.93 15.81
N THR A 259 -0.86 -9.00 16.62
CA THR A 259 -1.85 -8.01 16.21
C THR A 259 -1.42 -7.13 15.03
N ILE A 260 -0.12 -6.80 14.90
CA ILE A 260 0.38 -5.91 13.84
C ILE A 260 0.84 -6.67 12.58
N CYS A 261 1.37 -7.89 12.73
CA CYS A 261 2.00 -8.63 11.64
C CYS A 261 1.53 -10.10 11.44
N PHE A 262 0.82 -10.75 12.38
CA PHE A 262 0.52 -12.21 12.32
C PHE A 262 -0.84 -12.69 12.87
#